data_AF-A0A9D5NQH2-F1
#
_entry.id   AF-A0A9D5NQH2-F1
#
_cell.length_a   1.000
_cell.length_b   1.000
_cell.length_c   1.000
_cell.angle_alpha   90.00
_cell.angle_beta   90.00
_cell.angle_gamma   90.00
#
_symmetry.space_group_name_H-M   'P 1'
#
loop_
_entity.id
_entity.type
_entity.pdbx_description
1 polymer ?
#
loop_
_entity_poly.entity_id
_entity_poly.type
_entity_poly.pdbx_seq_one_letter_code
_entity_poly.pdbx_strand_id
1 'polypeptide(L)'
;MERLIDSQKDSVEDHIEPMTSWKWHKLYKLSCRFGVTPWIADGIRIRQHDFFMQIPDDLRQQFFTTQEKRSEENLEKFRMHLFRSERRLNHFKPDSLVNYAREFKETITNIEE
;
A
#
# COMPACT_ATOMS: atom_id res chain seq x y z
N MET A 1 18.72 -44.12 6.52
CA MET A 1 18.29 -43.45 7.75
C MET A 1 19.29 -42.32 7.97
N GLU A 2 18.96 -41.04 8.07
CA GLU A 2 17.71 -40.29 8.18
C GLU A 2 17.90 -38.96 7.47
N ARG A 3 16.82 -38.45 6.88
CA ARG A 3 16.72 -37.06 6.42
C ARG A 3 16.53 -36.19 7.65
N LEU A 4 17.37 -35.18 7.85
CA LEU A 4 17.06 -34.04 8.71
C LEU A 4 17.05 -32.78 7.86
N ILE A 5 15.89 -32.58 7.22
CA ILE A 5 15.43 -31.27 6.81
C ILE A 5 14.70 -30.72 8.03
N ASP A 6 15.34 -29.81 8.75
CA ASP A 6 14.66 -28.77 9.50
C ASP A 6 15.21 -27.47 8.90
N SER A 7 14.58 -26.96 7.84
CA SER A 7 13.53 -25.97 7.99
C SER A 7 13.92 -24.85 8.97
N GLN A 8 15.11 -24.28 8.80
CA GLN A 8 15.27 -22.83 8.91
C GLN A 8 14.46 -22.19 7.79
N LYS A 9 13.13 -22.24 7.93
CA LYS A 9 12.25 -21.25 7.37
C LYS A 9 12.55 -20.03 8.21
N ASP A 10 13.61 -19.31 7.84
CA ASP A 10 13.87 -17.98 8.35
C ASP A 10 12.53 -17.25 8.22
N SER A 11 11.88 -17.08 9.37
CA SER A 11 10.90 -16.05 9.57
C SER A 11 11.66 -14.78 9.24
N VAL A 12 11.62 -14.38 7.97
CA VAL A 12 11.79 -12.99 7.59
C VAL A 12 10.72 -12.29 8.40
N GLU A 13 11.08 -11.85 9.61
CA GLU A 13 10.44 -10.69 10.17
C GLU A 13 10.63 -9.66 9.07
N ASP A 14 9.59 -9.52 8.24
CA ASP A 14 9.52 -8.49 7.22
C ASP A 14 9.77 -7.20 7.98
N HIS A 15 11.01 -6.73 7.96
CA HIS A 15 11.39 -5.44 8.48
C HIS A 15 10.71 -4.44 7.55
N ILE A 16 9.46 -4.12 7.86
CA ILE A 16 8.67 -3.19 7.08
C ILE A 16 9.38 -1.86 7.18
N GLU A 17 10.04 -1.45 6.08
CA GLU A 17 10.67 -0.15 6.00
C GLU A 17 9.60 0.93 6.30
N PRO A 18 9.88 1.90 7.18
CA PRO A 18 8.91 2.93 7.50
C PRO A 18 8.56 3.72 6.24
N MET A 19 7.26 3.90 6.00
CA MET A 19 6.79 4.66 4.83
C MET A 19 7.12 6.15 5.00
N THR A 20 7.62 6.77 3.93
CA THR A 20 7.80 8.23 3.90
C THR A 20 6.45 8.95 3.94
N SER A 21 6.43 10.21 4.38
CA SER A 21 5.21 11.04 4.37
C SER A 21 4.52 11.06 3.00
N TRP A 22 5.28 11.12 1.90
CA TRP A 22 4.72 11.06 0.54
C TRP A 22 4.01 9.73 0.25
N LYS A 23 4.61 8.59 0.66
CA LYS A 23 3.99 7.26 0.49
C LYS A 23 2.67 7.19 1.27
N TRP A 24 2.62 7.73 2.48
CA TRP A 24 1.38 7.80 3.27
C TRP A 24 0.29 8.65 2.59
N HIS A 25 0.65 9.83 2.07
CA HIS A 25 -0.30 10.68 1.34
C HIS A 25 -0.87 9.98 0.10
N LYS A 26 -0.03 9.26 -0.64
CA LYS A 26 -0.48 8.45 -1.79
C LYS A 26 -1.43 7.33 -1.34
N LEU A 27 -1.11 6.64 -0.25
CA LEU A 27 -2.00 5.63 0.33
C LEU A 27 -3.35 6.22 0.73
N TYR A 28 -3.37 7.38 1.38
CA TYR A 28 -4.61 8.06 1.77
C TYR A 28 -5.49 8.42 0.55
N LYS A 29 -4.91 9.06 -0.48
CA LYS A 29 -5.64 9.37 -1.72
C LYS A 29 -6.20 8.12 -2.38
N LEU A 30 -5.43 7.04 -2.39
CA LEU A 30 -5.85 5.76 -2.95
C LEU A 30 -6.98 5.14 -2.10
N SER A 31 -6.87 5.19 -0.78
CA SER A 31 -7.90 4.62 0.10
C SER A 31 -9.22 5.35 -0.03
N CYS A 32 -9.21 6.68 -0.14
CA CYS A 32 -10.41 7.48 -0.40
C CYS A 32 -11.03 7.14 -1.76
N ARG A 33 -10.23 7.05 -2.82
CA ARG A 33 -10.71 6.73 -4.17
C ARG A 33 -11.47 5.40 -4.22
N PHE A 34 -10.98 4.41 -3.47
CA PHE A 34 -11.61 3.10 -3.41
C PHE A 34 -12.64 2.97 -2.27
N GLY A 35 -12.84 3.99 -1.44
CA GLY A 35 -13.75 3.94 -0.29
C GLY A 35 -13.35 2.87 0.73
N VAL A 36 -12.04 2.67 0.93
CA VAL A 36 -11.46 1.70 1.89
C VAL A 36 -10.72 2.39 3.04
N THR A 37 -10.80 3.71 3.14
CA THR A 37 -10.20 4.51 4.22
C THR A 37 -10.52 3.97 5.61
N PRO A 38 -11.76 3.54 5.94
CA PRO A 38 -12.07 2.99 7.26
C PRO A 38 -11.26 1.74 7.60
N TRP A 39 -11.00 0.86 6.62
CA TRP A 39 -10.20 -0.35 6.83
C TRP A 39 -8.75 -0.03 7.16
N ILE A 40 -8.18 0.95 6.45
CA ILE A 40 -6.81 1.42 6.69
C ILE A 40 -6.73 2.12 8.06
N ALA A 41 -7.70 2.97 8.40
CA ALA A 41 -7.77 3.67 9.67
C ALA A 41 -7.81 2.70 10.86
N ASP A 42 -8.57 1.62 10.75
CA ASP A 42 -8.60 0.60 11.81
C ASP A 42 -7.27 -0.16 11.94
N GLY A 43 -6.61 -0.46 10.82
CA GLY A 43 -5.27 -1.02 10.82
C GLY A 43 -4.25 -0.10 11.50
N ILE A 44 -4.30 1.20 11.20
CA ILE A 44 -3.47 2.23 11.84
C ILE A 44 -3.71 2.27 13.35
N ARG A 45 -4.97 2.22 13.79
CA ARG A 45 -5.31 2.25 15.23
C ARG A 45 -4.77 1.05 15.98
N ILE A 46 -4.88 -0.15 15.39
CA ILE A 46 -4.35 -1.40 15.98
C ILE A 46 -2.82 -1.35 16.10
N ARG A 47 -2.15 -0.68 15.15
CA ARG A 47 -0.70 -0.65 15.00
C ARG A 47 -0.07 0.68 15.43
N GLN A 48 -0.80 1.51 16.18
CA GLN A 48 -0.41 2.90 16.48
C GLN A 48 0.89 3.04 17.28
N HIS A 49 1.34 1.97 17.93
CA HIS A 49 2.57 1.93 18.72
C HIS A 49 3.73 1.24 17.99
N ASP A 50 3.52 0.76 16.76
CA ASP A 50 4.58 0.13 15.98
C ASP A 50 5.55 1.19 15.49
N PHE A 51 6.85 1.00 15.76
CA PHE A 51 7.91 1.96 15.41
C PHE A 51 7.93 2.34 13.93
N PHE A 52 7.52 1.42 13.05
CA PHE A 52 7.48 1.60 11.60
C PHE A 52 6.24 2.36 11.10
N MET A 53 5.25 2.58 11.96
CA MET A 53 4.00 3.29 11.65
C MET A 53 4.11 4.79 11.98
N GLN A 54 5.19 5.44 11.51
CA GLN A 54 5.38 6.88 11.67
C GLN A 54 4.55 7.64 10.63
N ILE A 55 3.28 7.86 10.96
CA ILE A 55 2.34 8.62 10.13
C ILE A 55 2.36 10.08 10.60
N PRO A 56 2.46 11.06 9.68
CA PRO A 56 2.26 12.46 10.00
C PRO A 56 0.93 12.71 10.73
N ASP A 57 0.95 13.58 11.75
CA ASP A 57 -0.21 13.81 12.64
C ASP A 57 -1.45 14.31 11.90
N ASP A 58 -1.25 15.21 10.95
CA ASP A 58 -2.27 15.76 10.07
C ASP A 58 -2.95 14.66 9.25
N LEU A 59 -2.15 13.77 8.67
CA LEU A 59 -2.66 12.69 7.84
C LEU A 59 -3.33 11.60 8.67
N ARG A 60 -2.81 11.31 9.87
CA ARG A 60 -3.44 10.40 10.83
C ARG A 60 -4.82 10.90 11.24
N GLN A 61 -4.97 12.20 11.48
CA GLN A 61 -6.28 12.80 11.73
C GLN A 61 -7.22 12.61 10.54
N GLN A 62 -6.75 12.84 9.30
CA GLN A 62 -7.54 12.63 8.08
C GLN A 62 -8.07 11.20 7.94
N PHE A 63 -7.26 10.19 8.29
CA PHE A 63 -7.72 8.79 8.32
C PHE A 63 -8.83 8.57 9.36
N PHE A 64 -8.74 9.21 10.53
CA PHE A 64 -9.68 9.00 11.63
C PHE A 64 -10.97 9.83 11.52
N THR A 65 -10.97 10.92 10.74
CA THR A 65 -12.15 11.77 10.54
C THR A 65 -13.06 11.32 9.39
N THR A 66 -12.68 10.28 8.63
CA THR A 66 -13.51 9.79 7.53
C THR A 66 -14.86 9.27 8.04
N GLN A 67 -15.96 9.66 7.38
CA GLN A 67 -17.32 9.17 7.69
C GLN A 67 -17.76 8.02 6.78
N GLU A 68 -16.85 7.52 5.93
CA GLU A 68 -17.13 6.40 5.03
C GLU A 68 -17.56 5.14 5.81
N LYS A 69 -18.56 4.43 5.29
CA LYS A 69 -18.92 3.10 5.81
C LYS A 69 -18.03 2.05 5.17
N ARG A 70 -17.63 1.04 5.95
CA ARG A 70 -16.96 -0.14 5.41
C ARG A 70 -17.84 -0.81 4.36
N SER A 71 -17.27 -1.08 3.20
CA SER A 71 -17.88 -1.84 2.10
C SER A 71 -16.93 -2.95 1.67
N GLU A 72 -17.41 -4.19 1.69
CA GLU A 72 -16.63 -5.36 1.26
C GLU A 72 -16.41 -5.33 -0.26
N GLU A 73 -17.39 -4.82 -1.03
CA GLU A 73 -17.26 -4.63 -2.47
C GLU A 73 -16.13 -3.64 -2.81
N ASN A 74 -16.03 -2.56 -2.05
CA ASN A 74 -14.96 -1.58 -2.19
C ASN A 74 -13.59 -2.18 -1.85
N LEU A 75 -13.54 -2.99 -0.78
CA LEU A 75 -12.32 -3.71 -0.39
C LEU A 75 -11.88 -4.68 -1.49
N GLU A 76 -12.82 -5.40 -2.11
CA GLU A 76 -12.53 -6.33 -3.19
C GLU A 76 -12.04 -5.61 -4.46
N LYS A 77 -12.67 -4.49 -4.84
CA LYS A 77 -12.19 -3.62 -5.93
C LYS A 77 -10.76 -3.12 -5.68
N PHE A 78 -10.46 -2.76 -4.44
CA PHE A 78 -9.12 -2.32 -4.04
C PHE A 78 -8.09 -3.46 -4.14
N ARG A 79 -8.40 -4.66 -3.64
CA ARG A 79 -7.55 -5.85 -3.79
C ARG A 79 -7.28 -6.19 -5.25
N MET A 80 -8.31 -6.18 -6.08
CA MET A 80 -8.17 -6.41 -7.53
C MET A 80 -7.29 -5.36 -8.21
N HIS A 81 -7.36 -4.09 -7.78
CA HIS A 81 -6.48 -3.04 -8.27
C HIS A 81 -5.01 -3.27 -7.88
N LEU A 82 -4.74 -3.64 -6.64
CA LEU A 82 -3.39 -3.96 -6.17
C LEU A 82 -2.79 -5.14 -6.94
N PHE A 83 -3.55 -6.23 -7.03
CA PHE A 83 -3.12 -7.44 -7.74
C PHE A 83 -2.76 -7.20 -9.21
N ARG A 84 -3.55 -6.37 -9.91
CA ARG A 84 -3.24 -5.97 -11.30
C ARG A 84 -2.00 -5.10 -11.40
N SER A 85 -1.73 -4.28 -10.38
CA SER A 85 -0.57 -3.40 -10.35
C SER A 85 0.72 -4.19 -10.07
N GLU A 86 0.68 -5.16 -9.16
CA GLU A 86 1.79 -6.08 -8.89
C GLU A 86 2.11 -6.99 -10.09
N ARG A 87 1.08 -7.55 -10.74
CA ARG A 87 1.28 -8.35 -11.96
C ARG A 87 1.92 -7.55 -13.08
N ARG A 88 1.60 -6.26 -13.19
CA ARG A 88 2.28 -5.37 -14.14
C ARG A 88 3.76 -5.29 -13.78
N LEU A 89 4.11 -4.94 -12.53
CA LEU A 89 5.51 -4.85 -12.07
C LEU A 89 6.31 -6.13 -12.34
N ASN A 90 5.73 -7.31 -12.10
CA ASN A 90 6.40 -8.60 -12.32
C ASN A 90 6.63 -8.95 -13.80
N HIS A 91 6.03 -8.22 -14.74
CA HIS A 91 6.27 -8.38 -16.18
C HIS A 91 7.19 -7.29 -16.80
N PHE A 92 7.69 -6.32 -16.01
CA PHE A 92 8.61 -5.29 -16.52
C PHE A 92 10.02 -5.86 -16.67
N LYS A 93 10.51 -5.95 -17.93
CA LYS A 93 11.93 -6.12 -18.23
C LYS A 93 12.68 -4.80 -17.97
N PRO A 94 13.96 -4.81 -17.60
CA PRO A 94 14.71 -3.60 -17.20
C PRO A 94 14.66 -2.45 -18.22
N ASP A 95 14.57 -2.72 -19.52
CA ASP A 95 14.44 -1.68 -20.56
C ASP A 95 13.10 -0.92 -20.54
N SER A 96 12.07 -1.45 -19.88
CA SER A 96 10.76 -0.79 -19.76
C SER A 96 10.61 0.07 -18.50
N LEU A 97 11.63 0.19 -17.64
CA LEU A 97 11.63 1.14 -16.53
C LEU A 97 11.64 2.61 -17.00
N VAL A 98 12.32 2.90 -18.11
CA VAL A 98 12.31 4.22 -18.75
C VAL A 98 10.92 4.55 -19.32
N ASN A 99 10.22 3.55 -19.87
CA ASN A 99 8.85 3.69 -20.35
C ASN A 99 7.86 3.83 -19.20
N TYR A 100 8.06 3.07 -18.11
CA TYR A 100 7.26 3.20 -16.89
C TYR A 100 7.41 4.57 -16.25
N ALA A 101 8.64 5.10 -16.12
CA ALA A 101 8.87 6.44 -15.56
C ALA A 101 8.18 7.52 -16.41
N ARG A 102 8.12 7.33 -17.72
CA ARG A 102 7.43 8.22 -18.66
C ARG A 102 5.91 8.10 -18.59
N GLU A 103 5.35 6.90 -18.60
CA GLU A 103 3.91 6.64 -18.44
C GLU A 103 3.39 7.06 -17.05
N PHE A 104 4.20 6.87 -16.01
CA PHE A 104 3.88 7.31 -14.65
C PHE A 104 3.89 8.83 -14.55
N LYS A 105 4.83 9.51 -15.24
CA LYS A 105 4.84 10.97 -15.36
C LYS A 105 3.60 11.48 -16.09
N GLU A 106 3.20 10.86 -17.21
CA GLU A 106 1.97 11.20 -17.95
C GLU A 106 0.70 10.97 -17.11
N THR A 107 0.66 9.86 -16.36
CA THR A 107 -0.45 9.56 -15.46
C THR A 107 -0.53 10.56 -14.30
N ILE A 108 0.59 11.15 -13.87
CA ILE A 108 0.60 12.19 -12.84
C ILE A 108 0.25 13.56 -13.41
N THR A 109 0.71 13.91 -14.61
CA THR A 109 0.37 15.20 -15.24
C THR A 109 -1.08 15.27 -15.71
N ASN A 110 -1.70 14.15 -16.11
CA ASN A 110 -3.13 14.08 -16.44
C ASN A 110 -4.05 14.06 -15.19
N ILE A 111 -3.50 14.27 -13.99
CA ILE A 111 -4.27 14.42 -12.74
C ILE A 111 -4.39 15.92 -12.35
N GLU A 112 -3.74 16.84 -13.08
CA GLU A 112 -3.81 18.30 -12.84
C GLU A 112 -4.60 19.09 -13.93
N GLU A 113 -5.58 18.49 -14.60
CA GLU A 113 -6.63 19.23 -15.34
C GLU A 113 -8.04 18.88 -14.85
#